data_AF-A0A950LV64-F1
#
_entry.id   AF-A0A950LV64-F1
#
_cell.length_a   1.000
_cell.length_b   1.000
_cell.length_c   1.000
_cell.angle_alpha   90.00
_cell.angle_beta   90.00
_cell.angle_gamma   90.00
#
_symmetry.space_group_name_H-M   'P 1'
#
loop_
_entity.id
_entity.type
_entity.pdbx_description
1 polymer ?
#
loop_
_entity_poly.entity_id
_entity_poly.type
_entity_poly.pdbx_seq_one_letter_code
_entity_poly.pdbx_strand_id
1 'polypeptide(L)'
;GCHRYPAIEIERLSHRKDPIYDAVYVGRPWTEIDFLQAMTTSTPIFVQLHADFPEVVAVSALYTHGLVVIVSTKTRYGGFAKAMLPDLAVAPRIPPLRKPPGS
;
A
#
# COMPACT_ATOMS: atom_id res chain seq x y z
N GLY A 1 23.34 16.57 11.04
CA GLY A 1 22.29 17.15 11.89
C GLY A 1 21.20 16.12 12.06
N CYS A 2 20.75 15.86 13.28
CA CYS A 2 19.67 14.92 13.54
C CYS A 2 18.31 15.64 13.44
N HIS A 3 17.30 14.95 12.89
CA HIS A 3 15.92 15.42 12.95
C HIS A 3 15.44 15.40 14.40
N ARG A 4 14.80 16.49 14.83
CA ARG A 4 14.09 16.52 16.12
C ARG A 4 12.70 15.95 15.90
N TYR A 5 12.39 14.90 16.65
CA TYR A 5 11.06 14.30 16.70
C TYR A 5 10.31 14.81 17.95
N PRO A 6 8.98 14.83 17.93
CA PRO A 6 8.18 15.12 19.12
C PRO A 6 8.43 14.06 20.21
N ALA A 7 8.42 14.49 21.47
CA ALA A 7 8.42 13.58 22.61
C ALA A 7 6.99 13.10 22.88
N ILE A 8 6.80 11.79 22.98
CA ILE A 8 5.52 11.18 23.29
C ILE A 8 5.57 10.77 24.78
N GLU A 9 4.77 11.43 25.62
CA GLU A 9 4.59 11.05 27.02
C GLU A 9 3.46 10.02 27.14
N ILE A 10 3.71 8.92 27.87
CA ILE A 10 2.77 7.81 28.02
C ILE A 10 2.22 7.84 29.45
N GLU A 11 0.98 8.29 29.61
CA GLU A 11 0.33 8.37 30.93
C GLU A 11 -0.22 7.03 31.42
N ARG A 12 -0.67 6.15 30.51
CA ARG A 12 -1.27 4.86 30.84
C ARG A 12 -1.05 3.82 29.75
N LEU A 13 -0.74 2.59 30.17
CA LEU A 13 -0.63 1.40 29.32
C LEU A 13 -1.63 0.32 29.79
N SER A 14 -2.32 -0.33 28.87
CA SER A 14 -3.22 -1.46 29.16
C SER A 14 -2.82 -2.66 28.30
N HIS A 15 -2.75 -3.86 28.88
CA HIS A 15 -2.38 -5.10 28.19
C HIS A 15 -3.16 -6.32 28.71
N ARG A 16 -3.16 -7.41 27.93
CA ARG A 16 -3.71 -8.72 28.34
C ARG A 16 -2.85 -9.38 29.43
N LYS A 17 -3.43 -10.29 30.23
CA LYS A 17 -2.76 -10.96 31.37
C LYS A 17 -1.39 -11.60 31.01
N ASP A 18 -1.28 -12.20 29.84
CA ASP A 18 -0.02 -12.71 29.26
C ASP A 18 0.31 -11.90 27.99
N PRO A 19 1.07 -10.79 28.11
CA PRO A 19 1.30 -9.87 26.99
C PRO A 19 2.24 -10.49 25.95
N ILE A 20 1.95 -10.24 24.69
CA ILE A 20 2.83 -10.53 23.56
C ILE A 20 3.29 -9.17 23.01
N TYR A 21 4.60 -8.98 22.91
CA TYR A 21 5.18 -7.78 22.33
C TYR A 21 5.52 -8.03 20.87
N ASP A 22 4.82 -7.35 19.98
CA ASP A 22 5.09 -7.39 18.55
C ASP A 22 5.99 -6.20 18.17
N ALA A 23 7.09 -6.50 17.50
CA ALA A 23 8.03 -5.50 17.03
C ALA A 23 8.65 -5.96 15.72
N VAL A 24 8.54 -5.10 14.71
CA VAL A 24 9.13 -5.32 13.40
C VAL A 24 10.32 -4.40 13.20
N TYR A 25 11.37 -4.93 12.58
CA TYR A 25 12.58 -4.17 12.29
C TYR A 25 12.62 -3.77 10.82
N VAL A 26 13.11 -2.54 10.55
CA VAL A 26 13.35 -2.03 9.20
C VAL A 26 14.84 -2.08 8.92
N GLY A 27 15.23 -2.87 7.93
CA GLY A 27 16.64 -3.14 7.64
C GLY A 27 16.93 -3.26 6.15
N ARG A 28 17.77 -4.24 5.79
CA ARG A 28 17.95 -4.59 4.38
C ARG A 28 16.61 -5.07 3.80
N PRO A 29 16.33 -4.79 2.52
CA PRO A 29 15.05 -5.18 1.91
C PRO A 29 14.77 -6.69 2.04
N TRP A 30 13.49 -7.05 1.86
CA TRP A 30 12.92 -8.41 1.99
C TRP A 30 12.70 -8.87 3.42
N THR A 31 12.45 -7.92 4.31
CA THR A 31 12.05 -8.15 5.69
C THR A 31 10.52 -8.17 5.83
N GLU A 32 10.01 -8.60 6.97
CA GLU A 32 8.57 -8.72 7.24
C GLU A 32 7.80 -7.42 6.93
N ILE A 33 8.35 -6.27 7.32
CA ILE A 33 7.72 -4.97 7.05
C ILE A 33 7.55 -4.71 5.54
N ASP A 34 8.47 -5.16 4.71
CA ASP A 34 8.43 -4.91 3.26
C ASP A 34 7.27 -5.64 2.62
N PHE A 35 7.01 -6.87 3.07
CA PHE A 35 5.86 -7.64 2.61
C PHE A 35 4.54 -7.02 3.07
N LEU A 36 4.46 -6.58 4.34
CA LEU A 36 3.28 -5.90 4.87
C LEU A 36 3.00 -4.59 4.12
N GLN A 37 3.99 -3.72 3.99
CA GLN A 37 3.86 -2.44 3.30
C GLN A 37 3.49 -2.63 1.83
N ALA A 38 4.17 -3.54 1.13
CA ALA A 38 3.92 -3.73 -0.28
C ALA A 38 2.55 -4.31 -0.57
N MET A 39 2.02 -5.22 0.25
CA MET A 39 0.63 -5.68 0.11
C MET A 39 -0.35 -4.54 0.34
N THR A 40 -0.17 -3.78 1.43
CA THR A 40 -1.06 -2.64 1.73
C THR A 40 -1.01 -1.53 0.67
N THR A 41 0.08 -1.43 -0.09
CA THR A 41 0.23 -0.46 -1.18
C THR A 41 -0.31 -1.01 -2.51
N SER A 42 -0.08 -2.30 -2.79
CA SER A 42 -0.48 -2.91 -4.07
C SER A 42 -1.98 -3.04 -4.23
N THR A 43 -2.71 -3.38 -3.17
CA THR A 43 -4.17 -3.56 -3.20
C THR A 43 -4.95 -2.29 -3.56
N PRO A 44 -4.75 -1.12 -2.90
CA PRO A 44 -5.51 0.08 -3.25
C PRO A 44 -5.15 0.61 -4.64
N ILE A 45 -3.90 0.50 -5.08
CA ILE A 45 -3.50 0.86 -6.45
C ILE A 45 -4.21 -0.03 -7.48
N PHE A 46 -4.27 -1.35 -7.22
CA PHE A 46 -5.02 -2.27 -8.07
C PHE A 46 -6.49 -1.90 -8.18
N VAL A 47 -7.17 -1.66 -7.06
CA VAL A 47 -8.62 -1.34 -7.05
C VAL A 47 -8.90 -0.04 -7.81
N GLN A 48 -8.08 0.99 -7.62
CA GLN A 48 -8.22 2.26 -8.34
C GLN A 48 -8.02 2.06 -9.85
N LEU A 49 -6.91 1.44 -10.24
CA LEU A 49 -6.62 1.26 -11.67
C LEU A 49 -7.61 0.32 -12.35
N HIS A 50 -8.10 -0.71 -11.66
CA HIS A 50 -9.07 -1.65 -12.22
C HIS A 50 -10.46 -1.03 -12.39
N ALA A 51 -10.82 -0.03 -11.58
CA ALA A 51 -12.08 0.70 -11.72
C ALA A 51 -12.09 1.55 -13.01
N ASP A 52 -10.97 2.21 -13.31
CA ASP A 52 -10.84 3.08 -14.48
C ASP A 52 -10.43 2.28 -15.74
N PHE A 53 -9.68 1.19 -15.56
CA PHE A 53 -9.13 0.34 -16.62
C PHE A 53 -9.32 -1.16 -16.29
N PRO A 54 -10.44 -1.78 -16.69
CA PRO A 54 -10.71 -3.20 -16.41
C PRO A 54 -9.72 -4.16 -17.09
N GLU A 55 -8.91 -3.68 -18.04
CA GLU A 55 -7.83 -4.42 -18.69
C GLU A 55 -6.64 -4.72 -17.75
N VAL A 56 -6.57 -4.07 -16.58
CA VAL A 56 -5.56 -4.32 -15.55
C VAL A 56 -5.86 -5.63 -14.83
N VAL A 57 -4.93 -6.58 -14.93
CA VAL A 57 -5.07 -7.93 -14.36
C VAL A 57 -4.39 -8.03 -13.00
N ALA A 58 -3.26 -7.36 -12.82
CA ALA A 58 -2.54 -7.37 -11.55
C ALA A 58 -1.66 -6.12 -11.39
N VAL A 59 -1.44 -5.71 -10.14
CA VAL A 59 -0.50 -4.65 -9.77
C VAL A 59 0.36 -5.14 -8.62
N SER A 60 1.67 -4.91 -8.71
CA SER A 60 2.63 -5.20 -7.65
C SER A 60 3.55 -4.00 -7.44
N ALA A 61 3.50 -3.42 -6.24
CA ALA A 61 4.38 -2.34 -5.78
C ALA A 61 5.48 -2.85 -4.84
N LEU A 62 5.81 -4.14 -4.92
CA LEU A 62 6.76 -4.83 -4.03
C LEU A 62 8.21 -4.42 -4.25
N TYR A 63 8.56 -4.02 -5.47
CA TYR A 63 9.96 -3.85 -5.82
C TYR A 63 10.48 -2.50 -5.30
N THR A 64 11.59 -2.53 -4.56
CA THR A 64 12.27 -1.32 -4.04
C THR A 64 11.40 -0.43 -3.13
N HIS A 65 10.65 -1.01 -2.19
CA HIS A 65 9.82 -0.27 -1.21
C HIS A 65 8.86 0.76 -1.86
N GLY A 66 8.19 0.38 -2.95
CA GLY A 66 7.22 1.25 -3.62
C GLY A 66 7.80 2.26 -4.61
N LEU A 67 9.13 2.24 -4.86
CA LEU A 67 9.74 3.06 -5.92
C LEU A 67 9.49 2.51 -7.33
N VAL A 68 9.15 1.22 -7.45
CA VAL A 68 8.83 0.57 -8.72
C VAL A 68 7.50 -0.15 -8.59
N VAL A 69 6.61 0.09 -9.56
CA VAL A 69 5.31 -0.58 -9.67
C VAL A 69 5.28 -1.38 -10.98
N ILE A 70 4.99 -2.67 -10.86
CA ILE A 70 4.79 -3.58 -11.99
C ILE A 70 3.29 -3.74 -12.19
N VAL A 71 2.80 -3.34 -13.36
CA VAL A 71 1.39 -3.45 -13.75
C VAL A 71 1.27 -4.46 -14.89
N SER A 72 0.44 -5.48 -14.69
CA SER A 72 0.07 -6.46 -15.71
C SER A 72 -1.25 -6.07 -16.34
N THR A 73 -1.28 -5.97 -17.68
CA THR A 73 -2.45 -5.52 -18.43
C THR A 73 -2.67 -6.38 -19.68
N LYS A 74 -3.91 -6.48 -20.14
CA LYS A 74 -4.24 -7.04 -21.45
C LYS A 74 -4.22 -5.91 -22.49
N THR A 75 -3.14 -5.79 -23.25
CA THR A 75 -2.93 -4.69 -24.21
C THR A 75 -4.02 -4.64 -25.27
N ARG A 76 -4.84 -3.59 -25.25
CA ARG A 76 -5.97 -3.39 -26.18
C ARG A 76 -5.63 -2.48 -27.36
N TYR A 77 -4.71 -1.54 -27.17
CA TYR A 77 -4.27 -0.58 -28.19
C TYR A 77 -2.86 -0.05 -27.91
N GLY A 78 -2.20 0.45 -28.96
CA GLY A 78 -0.87 1.08 -28.84
C GLY A 78 -0.94 2.34 -27.99
N GLY A 79 -0.08 2.44 -26.97
CA GLY A 79 -0.04 3.60 -26.06
C GLY A 79 -0.89 3.47 -24.79
N PHE A 80 -1.53 2.32 -24.55
CA PHE A 80 -2.31 2.06 -23.32
C PHE A 80 -1.56 2.39 -22.03
N ALA A 81 -0.29 1.96 -21.92
CA ALA A 81 0.55 2.25 -20.75
C ALA A 81 0.76 3.75 -20.50
N LYS A 82 0.79 4.58 -21.56
CA LYS A 82 0.91 6.04 -21.42
C LYS A 82 -0.39 6.66 -20.92
N ALA A 83 -1.53 6.13 -21.35
CA ALA A 83 -2.84 6.62 -20.92
C ALA A 83 -3.09 6.38 -19.43
N MET A 84 -2.57 5.30 -18.86
CA MET A 84 -2.75 4.96 -17.43
C MET A 84 -1.82 5.72 -16.48
N LEU A 85 -0.70 6.27 -16.98
CA LEU A 85 0.33 6.86 -16.14
C LEU A 85 -0.17 7.97 -15.20
N PRO A 86 -1.08 8.88 -15.61
CA PRO A 86 -1.62 9.90 -14.71
C PRO A 86 -2.35 9.31 -13.51
N ASP A 87 -3.17 8.27 -13.71
CA ASP A 87 -3.94 7.64 -12.64
C ASP A 87 -3.07 6.79 -11.70
N LEU A 88 -1.94 6.28 -12.18
CA LEU A 88 -0.94 5.60 -11.36
C LEU A 88 -0.09 6.58 -10.51
N ALA A 89 0.18 7.78 -11.03
CA ALA A 89 1.04 8.77 -10.36
C ALA A 89 0.34 9.49 -9.19
N VAL A 90 -0.98 9.42 -9.12
CA VAL A 90 -1.77 10.01 -8.04
C VAL A 90 -1.85 9.03 -6.87
N ALA A 91 -1.71 9.53 -5.64
CA ALA A 91 -1.84 8.73 -4.44
C ALA A 91 -3.18 7.95 -4.45
N PRO A 92 -3.20 6.69 -3.96
CA PRO A 92 -4.41 5.88 -4.01
C PRO A 92 -5.56 6.60 -3.31
N ARG A 93 -6.63 6.85 -4.04
CA ARG A 93 -7.89 7.33 -3.45
C ARG A 93 -8.40 6.20 -2.57
N ILE A 94 -8.41 6.42 -1.26
CA ILE A 94 -9.00 5.46 -0.30
C ILE A 94 -10.42 5.16 -0.80
N PRO A 95 -10.72 3.91 -1.21
CA PRO A 95 -12.08 3.58 -1.61
C PRO A 95 -13.01 3.84 -0.43
N PRO A 96 -14.24 4.35 -0.66
CA PRO A 96 -15.19 4.50 0.42
C PRO A 96 -15.34 3.15 1.13
N LEU A 97 -15.24 3.15 2.47
CA LEU A 97 -15.46 1.95 3.27
C LEU A 97 -16.76 1.30 2.81
N ARG A 98 -16.68 0.06 2.34
CA ARG A 98 -17.86 -0.70 1.93
C ARG A 98 -18.77 -0.75 3.15
N LYS A 99 -19.92 -0.05 3.08
CA LYS A 99 -20.94 -0.07 4.12
C LYS A 99 -21.26 -1.54 4.41
N PRO A 100 -21.35 -1.95 5.68
CA PRO A 100 -21.75 -3.31 6.01
C PRO A 100 -23.11 -3.60 5.37
N PRO A 101 -23.34 -4.82 4.87
CA PRO A 101 -24.64 -5.17 4.29
C PRO A 101 -25.70 -5.07 5.39
N GLY A 102 -26.56 -4.04 5.32
CA GLY A 102 -27.68 -3.84 6.25
C GLY A 102 -27.79 -2.48 6.95
N SER A 103 -27.13 -1.41 6.49
CA SER A 103 -27.30 -0.04 7.03
C SER A 103 -27.83 0.99 6.04
#